data_AF-A0A8J6X0L9-F1
#
_entry.id   AF-A0A8J6X0L9-F1
#
_cell.length_a   1.000
_cell.length_b   1.000
_cell.length_c   1.000
_cell.angle_alpha   90.00
_cell.angle_beta   90.00
_cell.angle_gamma   90.00
#
_symmetry.space_group_name_H-M   'P 1'
#
loop_
_entity.id
_entity.type
_entity.pdbx_description
1 polymer ?
#
loop_
_entity_poly.entity_id
_entity_poly.type
_entity_poly.pdbx_seq_one_letter_code
_entity_poly.pdbx_strand_id
1 'polypeptide(L)'
;MMTKDEHKPPTVSLDELDREAIAALTAAANQLSQALALLTKQLEEKYSERWMTPDLAARELGVTAKVLDYWRESPEFEHGIHYRSIAKPRAVIQRWQYNVPQCRQALAKPPEKHKAF
;
A
#
# COMPACT_ATOMS: atom_id res chain seq x y z
N MET A 1 1.62 57.79 51.76
CA MET A 1 0.80 56.58 51.60
C MET A 1 1.08 56.04 50.19
N MET A 2 1.74 54.89 50.06
CA MET A 2 1.87 54.21 48.76
C MET A 2 1.54 52.74 48.98
N THR A 3 0.49 52.28 48.32
CA THR A 3 -0.01 50.90 48.31
C THR A 3 0.98 50.03 47.52
N LYS A 4 1.46 48.95 48.14
CA LYS A 4 2.18 47.89 47.44
C LYS A 4 1.15 47.06 46.69
N ASP A 5 1.17 47.12 45.37
CA ASP A 5 0.53 46.14 44.50
C ASP A 5 1.24 44.80 44.66
N GLU A 6 0.58 43.85 45.33
CA GLU A 6 0.99 42.44 45.35
C GLU A 6 0.65 41.81 44.00
N HIS A 7 1.63 41.81 43.09
CA HIS A 7 1.54 41.05 41.85
C HIS A 7 1.78 39.56 42.15
N LYS A 8 0.69 38.81 42.39
CA LYS A 8 0.75 37.35 42.56
C LYS A 8 0.94 36.72 41.17
N PRO A 9 2.03 35.98 40.90
CA PRO A 9 2.23 35.34 39.60
C PRO A 9 1.13 34.30 39.35
N PRO A 10 0.69 34.12 38.09
CA PRO A 10 -0.30 33.11 37.75
C PRO A 10 0.25 31.73 38.14
N THR A 11 -0.43 31.07 39.07
CA THR A 11 -0.06 29.74 39.52
C THR A 11 -0.70 28.76 38.54
N VAL A 12 0.05 28.40 37.49
CA VAL A 12 -0.36 27.33 36.57
C VAL A 12 -0.31 26.02 37.33
N SER A 13 -1.42 25.27 37.34
CA SER A 13 -1.49 24.00 38.06
C SER A 13 -0.69 22.92 37.31
N LEU A 14 0.06 22.10 38.05
CA LEU A 14 0.76 20.93 37.48
C LEU A 14 -0.21 19.99 36.74
N ASP A 15 -1.44 19.86 37.22
CA ASP A 15 -2.50 19.07 36.58
C ASP A 15 -2.92 19.63 35.20
N GLU A 16 -2.83 20.95 34.99
CA GLU A 16 -3.13 21.57 33.70
C GLU A 16 -1.98 21.35 32.71
N LEU A 17 -0.74 21.45 33.17
CA LEU A 17 0.46 21.14 32.37
C LEU A 17 0.47 19.68 31.91
N ASP A 18 0.09 18.73 32.77
CA ASP A 18 0.00 17.32 32.41
C ASP A 18 -1.12 17.05 31.39
N ARG A 19 -2.27 17.73 31.50
CA ARG A 19 -3.34 17.62 30.51
C ARG A 19 -2.95 18.20 29.16
N GLU A 20 -2.29 19.35 29.13
CA GLU A 20 -1.78 19.95 27.90
C GLU A 20 -0.72 19.07 27.24
N ALA A 21 0.18 18.48 28.02
CA ALA A 21 1.19 17.54 27.51
C ALA A 21 0.55 16.28 26.91
N ILE A 22 -0.45 15.70 27.59
CA ILE A 22 -1.20 14.53 27.09
C ILE A 22 -1.97 14.88 25.80
N ALA A 23 -2.60 16.05 25.74
CA ALA A 23 -3.31 16.52 24.55
C ALA A 23 -2.35 16.71 23.37
N ALA A 24 -1.18 17.31 23.60
CA ALA A 24 -0.14 17.50 22.59
C ALA A 24 0.40 16.16 22.07
N LEU A 25 0.69 15.21 22.96
CA LEU A 25 1.14 13.87 22.60
C LEU A 25 0.09 13.11 21.79
N THR A 26 -1.18 13.21 22.18
CA THR A 26 -2.30 12.58 21.47
C THR A 26 -2.47 13.19 20.07
N ALA A 27 -2.37 14.51 19.95
CA ALA A 27 -2.44 15.19 18.66
C ALA A 27 -1.28 14.78 17.74
N ALA A 28 -0.06 14.70 18.27
CA ALA A 28 1.11 14.24 17.52
C ALA A 28 0.97 12.78 17.04
N ALA A 29 0.48 11.88 17.92
CA ALA A 29 0.21 10.49 17.55
C ALA A 29 -0.84 10.38 16.43
N ASN A 30 -1.90 11.18 16.50
CA ASN A 30 -2.93 11.22 15.46
C ASN A 30 -2.37 11.72 14.12
N GLN A 31 -1.54 12.76 14.14
CA GLN A 31 -0.88 13.27 12.93
C GLN A 31 0.05 12.22 12.30
N LEU A 32 0.84 11.50 13.11
CA LEU A 32 1.70 10.42 12.63
C LEU A 32 0.88 9.27 12.03
N SER A 33 -0.23 8.89 12.66
CA SER A 33 -1.13 7.86 12.13
C SER A 33 -1.74 8.27 10.79
N GLN A 34 -2.14 9.53 10.63
CA GLN A 34 -2.68 10.05 9.37
C GLN A 34 -1.60 10.08 8.27
N ALA A 35 -0.38 10.52 8.60
CA ALA A 35 0.73 10.54 7.66
C ALA A 35 1.11 9.12 7.18
N LEU A 36 1.11 8.14 8.09
CA LEU A 36 1.36 6.74 7.73
C LEU A 36 0.28 6.20 6.80
N ALA A 37 -1.00 6.47 7.08
CA ALA A 37 -2.10 6.04 6.23
C ALA A 37 -2.01 6.64 4.81
N LEU A 38 -1.62 7.92 4.71
CA LEU A 38 -1.41 8.59 3.42
C LEU A 38 -0.26 7.96 2.64
N LEU A 39 0.88 7.70 3.29
CA LEU A 39 2.03 7.06 2.66
C LEU A 39 1.71 5.64 2.19
N THR A 40 0.97 4.86 2.99
CA THR A 40 0.51 3.53 2.59
C THR A 40 -0.36 3.62 1.34
N LYS A 41 -1.32 4.54 1.31
CA LYS A 41 -2.18 4.75 0.13
C LYS A 41 -1.36 5.16 -1.11
N GLN A 42 -0.40 6.07 -0.96
CA GLN A 42 0.47 6.49 -2.06
C GLN A 42 1.35 5.33 -2.56
N LEU A 43 1.82 4.47 -1.67
CA LEU A 43 2.56 3.27 -2.03
C LEU A 43 1.66 2.26 -2.74
N GLU A 44 0.44 2.04 -2.25
CA GLU A 44 -0.57 1.20 -2.92
C GLU A 44 -0.86 1.72 -4.34
N GLU A 45 -1.10 3.01 -4.51
CA GLU A 45 -1.32 3.64 -5.83
C GLU A 45 -0.08 3.45 -6.72
N LYS A 46 1.11 3.75 -6.22
CA LYS A 46 2.38 3.62 -6.96
C LYS A 46 2.70 2.18 -7.35
N TYR A 47 2.36 1.21 -6.51
CA TYR A 47 2.64 -0.20 -6.76
C TYR A 47 1.49 -0.92 -7.46
N SER A 48 0.26 -0.41 -7.43
CA SER A 48 -0.88 -0.95 -8.18
C SER A 48 -0.65 -0.99 -9.69
N GLU A 49 0.29 -0.18 -10.20
CA GLU A 49 0.60 -0.04 -11.62
C GLU A 49 1.93 -0.72 -12.04
N ARG A 50 2.50 -1.62 -11.25
CA ARG A 50 3.74 -2.34 -11.64
C ARG A 50 3.47 -3.42 -12.69
N TRP A 51 3.27 -2.97 -13.92
CA TRP A 51 3.23 -3.80 -15.11
C TRP A 51 4.64 -4.15 -15.58
N MET A 52 5.00 -5.43 -15.49
CA MET A 52 6.33 -5.94 -15.82
C MET A 52 6.29 -6.87 -17.02
N THR A 53 7.41 -7.00 -17.74
CA THR A 53 7.57 -8.03 -18.77
C THR A 53 7.53 -9.43 -18.14
N PRO A 54 7.27 -10.50 -18.92
CA PRO A 54 7.15 -11.85 -18.37
C PRO A 54 8.39 -12.29 -17.60
N ASP A 55 9.60 -11.99 -18.10
CA ASP A 55 10.85 -12.37 -17.45
C ASP A 55 11.05 -11.70 -16.09
N LEU A 56 10.75 -10.40 -15.99
CA LEU A 56 10.86 -9.66 -14.74
C LEU A 56 9.78 -10.07 -13.76
N ALA A 57 8.53 -10.22 -14.23
CA ALA A 57 7.42 -10.68 -13.41
C ALA A 57 7.70 -12.07 -12.83
N ALA A 58 8.20 -13.00 -13.65
CA ALA A 58 8.52 -14.36 -13.24
C ALA A 58 9.59 -14.37 -12.13
N ARG A 59 10.66 -13.57 -12.29
CA ARG A 59 11.71 -13.41 -11.28
C ARG A 59 11.18 -12.86 -9.97
N GLU A 60 10.37 -11.80 -10.03
CA GLU A 60 9.78 -11.20 -8.83
C GLU A 60 8.86 -12.18 -8.11
N LEU A 61 7.99 -12.86 -8.85
CA LEU A 61 7.03 -13.82 -8.31
C LEU A 61 7.67 -15.15 -7.86
N GLY A 62 8.94 -15.37 -8.17
CA GLY A 62 9.64 -16.62 -7.84
C GLY A 62 9.15 -17.82 -8.66
N VAL A 63 8.67 -17.58 -9.88
CA VAL A 63 8.13 -18.62 -10.78
C VAL A 63 8.85 -18.61 -12.12
N THR A 64 8.53 -19.58 -12.99
CA THR A 64 9.06 -19.59 -14.37
C THR A 64 8.10 -18.89 -15.33
N ALA A 65 8.60 -18.43 -16.48
CA ALA A 65 7.76 -17.81 -17.51
C ALA A 65 6.63 -18.75 -18.00
N LYS A 66 6.87 -20.06 -18.03
CA LYS A 66 5.84 -21.07 -18.37
C LYS A 66 4.68 -21.08 -17.39
N VAL A 67 4.95 -20.84 -16.10
CA VAL A 67 3.90 -20.75 -15.07
C VAL A 67 3.04 -19.50 -15.30
N LEU A 68 3.63 -18.39 -15.74
CA LEU A 68 2.86 -17.19 -16.11
C LEU A 68 1.95 -17.45 -17.31
N ASP A 69 2.43 -18.20 -18.31
CA ASP A 69 1.60 -18.59 -19.46
C ASP A 69 0.38 -19.42 -19.03
N TYR A 70 0.58 -20.38 -18.10
CA TYR A 70 -0.50 -21.15 -17.50
C TYR A 70 -1.49 -20.29 -16.70
N TRP A 71 -1.00 -19.33 -15.91
CA TRP A 71 -1.87 -18.43 -15.15
C TRP A 71 -2.82 -17.66 -16.06
N ARG A 72 -2.42 -17.23 -17.25
CA ARG A 72 -3.34 -16.55 -18.20
C ARG A 72 -4.50 -17.43 -18.66
N GLU A 73 -4.34 -18.75 -18.59
CA GLU A 73 -5.40 -19.72 -18.94
C GLU A 73 -6.25 -20.10 -17.71
N SER A 74 -5.84 -19.65 -16.52
CA SER A 74 -6.49 -19.95 -15.25
C SER A 74 -7.58 -18.93 -14.94
N PRO A 75 -8.77 -19.35 -14.47
CA PRO A 75 -9.88 -18.44 -14.15
C PRO A 75 -9.57 -17.46 -13.00
N GLU A 76 -8.56 -17.75 -12.19
CA GLU A 76 -8.12 -16.89 -11.08
C GLU A 76 -7.38 -15.63 -11.55
N PHE A 77 -6.90 -15.61 -12.80
CA PHE A 77 -6.18 -14.49 -13.38
C PHE A 77 -7.01 -13.85 -14.49
N GLU A 78 -7.30 -12.58 -14.31
CA GLU A 78 -8.14 -11.79 -15.21
C GLU A 78 -7.32 -10.85 -16.12
N HIS A 79 -7.66 -10.83 -17.41
CA HIS A 79 -7.07 -9.90 -18.39
C HIS A 79 -7.45 -8.44 -18.06
N GLY A 80 -6.48 -7.55 -18.03
CA GLY A 80 -6.62 -6.14 -17.65
C GLY A 80 -6.32 -5.86 -16.18
N ILE A 81 -6.42 -6.89 -15.32
CA ILE A 81 -6.13 -6.79 -13.88
C ILE A 81 -4.76 -7.42 -13.57
N HIS A 82 -4.59 -8.70 -13.92
CA HIS A 82 -3.40 -9.48 -13.58
C HIS A 82 -2.40 -9.52 -14.73
N TYR A 83 -2.89 -9.59 -15.96
CA TYR A 83 -2.08 -9.59 -17.18
C TYR A 83 -2.74 -8.75 -18.26
N ARG A 84 -1.96 -8.18 -19.18
CA ARG A 84 -2.48 -7.42 -20.33
C ARG A 84 -1.59 -7.57 -21.54
N SER A 85 -2.19 -7.52 -22.73
CA SER A 85 -1.41 -7.32 -23.96
C SER A 85 -1.10 -5.84 -24.17
N ILE A 86 0.15 -5.54 -24.51
CA ILE A 86 0.61 -4.23 -24.99
C ILE A 86 0.89 -4.24 -26.51
N ALA A 87 0.56 -5.34 -27.18
CA ALA A 87 0.71 -5.41 -28.63
C ALA A 87 -0.38 -4.57 -29.32
N LYS A 88 -0.03 -3.98 -30.47
CA LYS A 88 -1.02 -3.28 -31.30
C LYS A 88 -2.13 -4.25 -31.72
N PRO A 89 -3.37 -3.76 -31.93
CA PRO A 89 -4.43 -4.58 -32.52
C PRO A 89 -3.93 -5.22 -33.82
N ARG A 90 -4.13 -6.54 -33.97
CA ARG A 90 -3.67 -7.37 -35.12
C ARG A 90 -2.18 -7.67 -35.20
N ALA A 91 -1.39 -7.40 -34.16
CA ALA A 91 -0.02 -7.88 -34.11
C ALA A 91 0.03 -9.41 -34.10
N VAL A 92 0.87 -9.99 -34.96
CA VAL A 92 1.11 -11.46 -35.02
C VAL A 92 1.74 -11.97 -33.73
N ILE A 93 2.56 -11.14 -33.08
CA ILE A 93 3.22 -11.47 -31.82
C ILE A 93 2.59 -10.64 -30.70
N GLN A 94 1.95 -11.32 -29.75
CA GLN A 94 1.44 -10.72 -28.54
C GLN A 94 2.62 -10.40 -27.59
N ARG A 95 2.58 -9.22 -26.97
CA ARG A 95 3.54 -8.81 -25.94
C ARG A 95 2.77 -8.63 -24.64
N TRP A 96 3.10 -9.46 -23.65
CA TRP A 96 2.37 -9.49 -22.39
C TRP A 96 3.08 -8.69 -21.32
N GLN A 97 2.29 -8.07 -20.45
CA GLN A 97 2.75 -7.54 -19.17
C GLN A 97 1.92 -8.12 -18.03
N TYR A 98 2.53 -8.24 -16.87
CA TYR A 98 1.90 -8.78 -15.66
C TYR A 98 1.95 -7.75 -14.54
N ASN A 99 0.85 -7.63 -13.81
CA ASN A 99 0.74 -6.83 -12.61
C ASN A 99 1.14 -7.69 -11.41
N VAL A 100 2.42 -7.59 -11.01
CA VAL A 100 3.00 -8.48 -9.99
C VAL A 100 2.25 -8.41 -8.65
N PRO A 101 1.91 -7.22 -8.10
CA PRO A 101 1.12 -7.13 -6.87
C PRO A 101 -0.23 -7.84 -6.95
N GLN A 102 -0.98 -7.65 -8.04
CA GLN A 102 -2.27 -8.31 -8.24
C GLN A 102 -2.10 -9.84 -8.37
N CYS A 103 -1.07 -10.29 -9.10
CA CYS A 103 -0.74 -11.72 -9.18
C CYS A 103 -0.44 -12.31 -7.78
N ARG A 104 0.32 -11.61 -6.92
CA ARG A 104 0.57 -12.07 -5.54
C ARG A 104 -0.71 -12.13 -4.71
N GLN A 105 -1.59 -11.15 -4.84
CA GLN A 105 -2.88 -11.13 -4.15
C GLN A 105 -3.77 -12.30 -4.57
N ALA A 106 -3.80 -12.64 -5.86
CA ALA A 106 -4.52 -13.81 -6.36
C ALA A 106 -3.97 -15.12 -5.77
N LEU A 107 -2.64 -15.25 -5.69
CA LEU A 107 -1.97 -16.44 -5.14
C LEU A 107 -2.08 -16.58 -3.61
N ALA A 108 -2.29 -15.47 -2.90
CA ALA A 108 -2.44 -15.47 -1.45
C ALA A 108 -3.84 -15.94 -1.00
N LYS A 109 -4.81 -16.02 -1.91
CA LYS A 109 -6.14 -16.59 -1.62
C LYS A 109 -6.01 -18.12 -1.51
N PRO A 110 -6.67 -18.75 -0.52
CA PRO A 110 -6.60 -20.20 -0.35
C PRO A 110 -7.14 -20.91 -1.61
N PRO A 111 -6.51 -22.03 -2.00
CA PRO A 111 -6.71 -22.63 -3.29
C PRO A 111 -7.99 -23.46 -3.37
N GLU A 112 -9.17 -22.84 -3.37
CA GLU A 112 -10.42 -23.63 -3.46
C GLU A 112 -10.62 -24.29 -4.84
N LYS A 113 -9.84 -23.94 -5.86
CA LYS A 113 -9.91 -24.58 -7.19
C LYS A 113 -8.59 -24.61 -7.95
N HIS A 114 -7.45 -24.74 -7.26
CA HIS A 114 -6.20 -24.91 -7.99
C HIS A 114 -6.26 -26.30 -8.63
N LYS A 115 -6.39 -26.36 -9.96
CA LYS A 115 -6.05 -27.57 -10.70
C LYS A 115 -4.67 -27.98 -10.20
N ALA A 116 -4.62 -29.14 -9.53
CA ALA A 116 -3.42 -29.66 -8.93
C ALA A 116 -2.31 -29.70 -9.99
N PHE A 117 -1.13 -29.22 -9.60
CA PHE A 117 0.10 -29.30 -10.38
C PHE A 117 0.45 -30.74 -10.73
#